data_AF-A0A5N8WS16-F1
#
_entry.id   AF-A0A5N8WS16-F1
#
_cell.length_a   1.000
_cell.length_b   1.000
_cell.length_c   1.000
_cell.angle_alpha   90.00
_cell.angle_beta   90.00
_cell.angle_gamma   90.00
#
_symmetry.space_group_name_H-M   'P 1'
#
loop_
_entity.id
_entity.type
_entity.pdbx_description
1 polymer ?
#
loop_
_entity_poly.entity_id
_entity_poly.type
_entity_poly.pdbx_seq_one_letter_code
_entity_poly.pdbx_strand_id
1 'polypeptide(L)'
;MTELRETVLGDPAQLPGRSLGGRLFGVLLLLVALGICVAGVNMMLTAAGMQGVQGTLTVERCWKQDRSGKAFDEPRCSGTFRPDEGGEPVENAEYRGGGAADVAVGQKLDVHEDGATYKLSGGKGLAQGVMAVFGGLAFSALAVPFLATGIQPRWFGRGENRTRVLAMVTFGIKGTTAGRVRNALLLVGLAGMLVSYFTYATMS
;
A
#
# COMPACT_ATOMS: atom_id res chain seq x y z
N MET A 1 -38.12 -11.07 4.57
CA MET A 1 -36.88 -10.69 3.84
C MET A 1 -37.16 -10.04 2.48
N THR A 2 -38.40 -10.08 1.97
CA THR A 2 -38.80 -9.51 0.68
C THR A 2 -38.95 -7.98 0.72
N GLU A 3 -39.51 -7.42 1.79
CA GLU A 3 -39.78 -5.97 1.87
C GLU A 3 -38.54 -5.07 2.04
N LEU A 4 -37.48 -5.58 2.70
CA LEU A 4 -36.18 -4.88 2.80
C LEU A 4 -35.44 -4.81 1.47
N ARG A 5 -35.83 -5.65 0.51
CA ARG A 5 -35.23 -5.70 -0.83
C ARG A 5 -35.81 -4.61 -1.71
N GLU A 6 -37.13 -4.39 -1.66
CA GLU A 6 -37.81 -3.36 -2.47
C GLU A 6 -37.52 -1.94 -1.99
N THR A 7 -37.46 -1.73 -0.67
CA THR A 7 -37.20 -0.39 -0.09
C THR A 7 -35.76 0.10 -0.30
N VAL A 8 -34.78 -0.81 -0.39
CA VAL A 8 -33.35 -0.45 -0.55
C VAL A 8 -32.88 -0.56 -2.00
N LEU A 9 -33.40 -1.50 -2.80
CA LEU A 9 -32.96 -1.69 -4.20
C LEU A 9 -33.84 -0.99 -5.23
N GLY A 10 -35.02 -0.47 -4.89
CA GLY A 10 -35.92 0.07 -5.90
C GLY A 10 -36.31 -0.98 -6.95
N ASP A 11 -37.04 -0.53 -7.97
CA ASP A 11 -37.57 -1.39 -9.04
C ASP A 11 -36.42 -2.16 -9.74
N PRO A 12 -36.47 -3.52 -9.86
CA PRO A 12 -35.46 -4.30 -10.57
C PRO A 12 -35.26 -3.86 -12.03
N ALA A 13 -36.21 -3.13 -12.62
CA ALA A 13 -36.08 -2.51 -13.93
C ALA A 13 -35.01 -1.39 -14.01
N GLN A 14 -34.57 -0.84 -12.87
CA GLN A 14 -33.52 0.18 -12.77
C GLN A 14 -32.12 -0.36 -12.48
N LEU A 15 -31.93 -1.69 -12.47
CA LEU A 15 -30.62 -2.27 -12.22
C LEU A 15 -29.66 -1.88 -13.36
N PRO A 16 -28.52 -1.21 -13.08
CA PRO A 16 -27.51 -0.97 -14.09
C PRO A 16 -27.10 -2.30 -14.71
N GLY A 17 -27.22 -2.38 -16.04
CA GLY A 17 -27.02 -3.62 -16.77
C GLY A 17 -25.70 -4.29 -16.41
N ARG A 18 -25.75 -5.62 -16.21
CA ARG A 18 -24.54 -6.45 -16.10
C ARG A 18 -23.70 -6.20 -17.35
N SER A 19 -22.51 -5.63 -17.17
CA SER A 19 -21.65 -5.23 -18.27
C SER A 19 -20.30 -5.91 -18.16
N LEU A 20 -19.70 -6.21 -19.31
CA LEU A 20 -18.30 -6.63 -19.36
C LEU A 20 -17.38 -5.56 -18.74
N GLY A 21 -17.74 -4.28 -18.90
CA GLY A 21 -17.01 -3.14 -18.35
C GLY A 21 -16.90 -3.15 -16.82
N GLY A 22 -17.96 -3.52 -16.10
CA GLY A 22 -17.90 -3.64 -14.64
C GLY A 22 -16.97 -4.75 -14.16
N ARG A 23 -16.90 -5.86 -14.90
CA ARG A 23 -15.94 -6.94 -14.61
C ARG A 23 -14.51 -6.50 -14.91
N LEU A 24 -14.27 -5.85 -16.05
CA LEU A 24 -12.95 -5.31 -16.41
C LEU A 24 -12.46 -4.28 -15.38
N PHE A 25 -13.35 -3.45 -14.85
CA PHE A 25 -13.03 -2.53 -13.76
C PHE A 25 -12.63 -3.28 -12.49
N GLY A 26 -13.34 -4.35 -12.14
CA GLY A 26 -12.95 -5.25 -11.04
C GLY A 26 -11.57 -5.88 -11.26
N VAL A 27 -11.27 -6.34 -12.49
CA VAL A 27 -9.93 -6.85 -12.85
C VAL A 27 -8.87 -5.77 -12.69
N LEU A 28 -9.13 -4.54 -13.15
CA LEU A 28 -8.20 -3.42 -13.00
C LEU A 28 -7.89 -3.13 -11.53
N LEU A 29 -8.91 -3.09 -10.67
CA LEU A 29 -8.71 -2.90 -9.23
C LEU A 29 -7.89 -4.04 -8.60
N LEU A 30 -8.10 -5.27 -9.06
CA LEU A 30 -7.34 -6.43 -8.61
C LEU A 30 -5.87 -6.36 -9.07
N LEU A 31 -5.61 -5.88 -10.28
CA LEU A 31 -4.25 -5.65 -10.78
C LEU A 31 -3.54 -4.55 -9.97
N VAL A 32 -4.26 -3.48 -9.60
CA VAL A 32 -3.72 -2.43 -8.71
C VAL A 32 -3.41 -3.01 -7.33
N ALA A 33 -4.32 -3.79 -6.74
CA ALA A 33 -4.07 -4.49 -5.47
C ALA A 33 -2.81 -5.38 -5.55
N LEU A 34 -2.68 -6.14 -6.64
CA LEU A 34 -1.53 -7.00 -6.87
C LEU A 34 -0.23 -6.20 -6.98
N GLY A 35 -0.25 -5.05 -7.68
CA GLY A 35 0.90 -4.15 -7.75
C GLY A 35 1.34 -3.63 -6.37
N ILE A 36 0.38 -3.29 -5.50
CA ILE A 36 0.67 -2.90 -4.12
C ILE A 36 1.32 -4.06 -3.34
N CYS A 37 0.81 -5.28 -3.49
CA CYS A 37 1.40 -6.46 -2.86
C CYS A 37 2.83 -6.72 -3.36
N VAL A 38 3.07 -6.66 -4.67
CA VAL A 38 4.40 -6.87 -5.26
C VAL A 38 5.39 -5.81 -4.77
N ALA A 39 4.97 -4.53 -4.70
CA ALA A 39 5.79 -3.47 -4.13
C ALA A 39 6.12 -3.75 -2.65
N GLY A 40 5.14 -4.20 -1.87
CA GLY A 40 5.34 -4.60 -0.47
C GLY A 40 6.31 -5.77 -0.30
N VAL A 41 6.21 -6.80 -1.15
CA VAL A 41 7.15 -7.93 -1.16
C VAL A 41 8.56 -7.45 -1.51
N ASN A 42 8.72 -6.62 -2.54
CA ASN A 42 10.04 -6.06 -2.87
C ASN A 42 10.64 -5.28 -1.70
N MET A 43 9.84 -4.46 -1.00
CA MET A 43 10.28 -3.79 0.22
C MET A 43 10.74 -4.77 1.31
N MET A 44 10.03 -5.89 1.50
CA MET A 44 10.46 -6.93 2.43
C MET A 44 11.78 -7.59 1.99
N LEU A 45 11.92 -7.92 0.71
CA LEU A 45 13.11 -8.58 0.17
C LEU A 45 14.34 -7.68 0.35
N THR A 46 14.21 -6.38 0.04
CA THR A 46 15.26 -5.39 0.27
C THR A 46 15.55 -5.22 1.77
N ALA A 47 14.52 -5.14 2.61
CA ALA A 47 14.71 -4.99 4.06
C ALA A 47 15.35 -6.23 4.72
N ALA A 48 15.10 -7.42 4.17
CA ALA A 48 15.67 -8.69 4.61
C ALA A 48 17.08 -8.96 4.05
N GLY A 49 17.64 -8.04 3.25
CA GLY A 49 18.96 -8.18 2.63
C GLY A 49 19.05 -9.28 1.58
N MET A 50 17.92 -9.72 1.03
CA MET A 50 17.91 -10.64 -0.12
C MET A 50 18.21 -9.93 -1.45
N GLN A 51 18.09 -8.60 -1.48
CA GLN A 51 18.41 -7.76 -2.64
C GLN A 51 19.10 -6.47 -2.18
N GLY A 52 20.24 -6.15 -2.80
CA GLY A 52 21.06 -4.97 -2.50
C GLY A 52 22.26 -5.28 -1.60
N VAL A 53 23.25 -4.39 -1.62
CA VAL A 53 24.42 -4.48 -0.73
C VAL A 53 24.05 -3.92 0.63
N GLN A 54 24.19 -4.74 1.67
CA GLN A 54 23.97 -4.30 3.05
C GLN A 54 25.17 -3.51 3.56
N GLY A 55 24.92 -2.46 4.33
CA GLY A 55 25.99 -1.71 4.97
C GLY A 55 25.51 -0.65 5.94
N THR A 56 26.46 0.07 6.52
CA THR A 56 26.18 1.19 7.42
C THR A 56 26.37 2.53 6.72
N LEU A 57 25.34 3.37 6.74
CA LEU A 57 25.42 4.77 6.34
C LEU A 57 25.64 5.66 7.55
N THR A 58 26.77 6.37 7.58
CA THR A 58 27.06 7.39 8.58
C THR A 58 26.57 8.74 8.08
N VAL A 59 25.56 9.30 8.75
CA VAL A 59 24.89 10.51 8.29
C VAL A 59 25.76 11.73 8.56
N GLU A 60 25.95 12.57 7.54
CA GLU A 60 26.76 13.80 7.65
C GLU A 60 25.90 15.05 7.57
N ARG A 61 24.87 15.03 6.72
CA ARG A 61 24.01 16.20 6.46
C ARG A 61 22.60 15.73 6.22
N CYS A 62 21.62 16.45 6.77
CA CYS A 62 20.21 16.26 6.46
C CYS A 62 19.58 17.59 6.05
N TRP A 63 18.67 17.55 5.08
CA TRP A 63 17.98 18.72 4.59
C TRP A 63 16.50 18.42 4.35
N LYS A 64 15.66 19.41 4.67
CA LYS A 64 14.19 19.34 4.57
C LYS A 64 13.65 20.06 3.34
N GLN A 65 14.51 20.75 2.59
CA GLN A 65 14.12 21.60 1.47
C GLN A 65 15.20 21.60 0.39
N ASP A 66 14.80 21.75 -0.86
CA ASP A 66 15.68 21.78 -2.01
C ASP A 66 16.40 23.14 -2.16
N ARG A 67 17.31 23.26 -3.13
CA ARG A 67 18.04 24.50 -3.40
C ARG A 67 17.13 25.67 -3.82
N SER A 68 15.90 25.39 -4.26
CA SER A 68 14.89 26.41 -4.60
C SER A 68 14.00 26.79 -3.42
N GLY A 69 14.25 26.22 -2.23
CA GLY A 69 13.47 26.46 -1.02
C GLY A 69 12.16 25.67 -0.95
N LYS A 70 11.91 24.73 -1.87
CA LYS A 70 10.75 23.85 -1.79
C LYS A 70 11.00 22.77 -0.75
N ALA A 71 10.08 22.64 0.19
CA ALA A 71 10.10 21.54 1.15
C ALA A 71 10.04 20.19 0.41
N PHE A 72 10.84 19.24 0.85
CA PHE A 72 10.68 17.85 0.43
C PHE A 72 9.53 17.22 1.24
N ASP A 73 8.73 16.38 0.59
CA ASP A 73 7.71 15.56 1.27
C ASP A 73 8.34 14.67 2.35
N GLU A 74 9.58 14.24 2.12
CA GLU A 74 10.41 13.51 3.08
C GLU A 74 11.80 14.15 3.18
N PRO A 75 12.33 14.37 4.41
CA PRO A 75 13.71 14.81 4.59
C PRO A 75 14.70 13.87 3.92
N ARG A 76 15.78 14.44 3.40
CA ARG A 76 16.86 13.66 2.78
C ARG A 76 18.11 13.82 3.62
N CYS A 77 18.79 12.71 3.83
CA CYS A 77 20.08 12.69 4.52
C CYS A 77 21.15 12.15 3.59
N SER A 78 22.35 12.67 3.71
CA SER A 78 23.52 12.24 2.96
C SER A 78 24.67 11.97 3.90
N GLY A 79 25.54 11.04 3.52
CA GLY A 79 26.76 10.77 4.23
C GLY A 79 27.61 9.70 3.57
N THR A 80 28.37 8.97 4.37
CA THR A 80 29.28 7.93 3.88
C THR A 80 28.68 6.56 4.14
N PHE A 81 28.45 5.78 3.08
CA PHE A 81 28.03 4.39 3.15
C PHE A 81 29.24 3.45 3.18
N ARG A 82 29.21 2.45 4.06
CA ARG A 82 30.21 1.38 4.12
C ARG A 82 29.53 0.02 3.98
N PRO A 83 29.83 -0.76 2.93
CA PRO A 83 29.35 -2.13 2.78
C PRO A 83 29.83 -3.04 3.92
N ASP A 84 28.97 -3.95 4.38
CA ASP A 84 29.32 -4.93 5.42
C ASP A 84 30.22 -6.06 4.88
N GLU A 85 30.07 -6.43 3.61
CA GLU A 85 30.81 -7.52 2.96
C GLU A 85 32.23 -7.12 2.53
N GLY A 86 32.71 -5.94 2.95
CA GLY A 86 33.99 -5.39 2.53
C GLY A 86 33.90 -4.73 1.16
N GLY A 87 34.29 -3.46 1.11
CA GLY A 87 34.23 -2.65 -0.10
C GLY A 87 34.68 -1.22 0.18
N GLU A 88 34.92 -0.45 -0.88
CA GLU A 88 35.26 0.96 -0.72
C GLU A 88 34.06 1.74 -0.16
N PRO A 89 34.28 2.67 0.78
CA PRO A 89 33.22 3.56 1.23
C PRO A 89 32.67 4.40 0.09
N VAL A 90 31.35 4.49 -0.02
CA VAL A 90 30.68 5.36 -0.99
C VAL A 90 30.35 6.68 -0.32
N GLU A 91 31.00 7.75 -0.75
CA GLU A 91 30.72 9.11 -0.29
C GLU A 91 29.46 9.69 -0.94
N ASN A 92 28.80 10.62 -0.24
CA ASN A 92 27.57 11.28 -0.68
C ASN A 92 26.41 10.32 -0.95
N ALA A 93 26.36 9.21 -0.21
CA ALA A 93 25.27 8.26 -0.22
C ALA A 93 24.00 8.92 0.30
N GLU A 94 22.94 8.96 -0.51
CA GLU A 94 21.67 9.58 -0.14
C GLU A 94 20.66 8.57 0.42
N TYR A 95 20.24 8.79 1.66
CA TYR A 95 19.10 8.15 2.29
C TYR A 95 17.83 9.00 2.10
N ARG A 96 16.79 8.39 1.52
CA ARG A 96 15.47 9.00 1.31
C ARG A 96 14.41 8.09 1.94
N GLY A 97 13.74 8.57 2.98
CA GLY A 97 12.64 7.81 3.59
C GLY A 97 12.02 8.52 4.79
N GLY A 98 10.76 8.19 5.09
CA GLY A 98 9.97 8.77 6.19
C GLY A 98 10.57 8.68 7.60
N GLY A 99 11.65 7.92 7.80
CA GLY A 99 12.45 7.91 9.04
C GLY A 99 13.53 8.99 9.13
N ALA A 100 13.87 9.67 8.02
CA ALA A 100 14.97 10.66 7.97
C ALA A 100 14.69 11.93 8.82
N ALA A 101 13.46 12.14 9.27
CA ALA A 101 13.08 13.30 10.07
C ALA A 101 13.69 13.25 11.48
N ASP A 102 13.89 12.03 12.00
CA ASP A 102 14.37 11.76 13.35
C ASP A 102 15.85 11.39 13.38
N VAL A 103 16.51 11.46 12.22
CA VAL A 103 17.91 11.05 12.06
C VAL A 103 18.83 12.22 12.39
N ALA A 104 19.76 11.98 13.32
CA ALA A 104 20.76 12.96 13.71
C ALA A 104 22.02 12.87 12.83
N VAL A 105 22.70 14.01 12.65
CA VAL A 105 24.04 14.03 12.06
C VAL A 105 25.00 13.23 12.96
N GLY A 106 25.82 12.39 12.35
CA GLY A 106 26.73 11.45 13.01
C GLY A 106 26.09 10.10 13.35
N GLN A 107 24.77 9.94 13.16
CA GLN A 107 24.10 8.68 13.40
C GLN A 107 24.50 7.65 12.35
N LYS A 108 24.73 6.42 12.81
CA LYS A 108 24.92 5.24 11.95
C LYS A 108 23.56 4.60 11.70
N LEU A 109 23.22 4.45 10.43
CA LEU A 109 22.00 3.81 9.97
C LEU A 109 22.38 2.53 9.23
N ASP A 110 21.80 1.41 9.62
CA ASP A 110 21.91 0.19 8.84
C ASP A 110 21.00 0.34 7.61
N VAL A 111 21.57 0.34 6.42
CA VAL A 111 20.86 0.58 5.16
C VAL A 111 21.19 -0.47 4.11
N HIS A 112 20.30 -0.64 3.14
CA HIS A 112 20.57 -1.38 1.91
C HIS A 112 20.66 -0.41 0.74
N GLU A 113 21.57 -0.71 -0.18
CA GLU A 113 21.63 -0.07 -1.49
C GLU A 113 20.43 -0.49 -2.34
N ASP A 114 19.63 0.49 -2.77
CA ASP A 114 18.49 0.31 -3.68
C ASP A 114 18.64 1.27 -4.88
N GLY A 115 19.42 0.82 -5.87
CA GLY A 115 19.74 1.60 -7.06
C GLY A 115 20.56 2.84 -6.74
N ALA A 116 19.96 4.03 -6.88
CA ALA A 116 20.64 5.31 -6.62
C ALA A 116 20.37 5.89 -5.22
N THR A 117 19.63 5.15 -4.38
CA THR A 117 19.24 5.60 -3.04
C THR A 117 19.43 4.48 -2.03
N TYR A 118 19.68 4.87 -0.79
CA TYR A 118 19.81 3.92 0.32
C TYR A 118 18.51 3.92 1.11
N LYS A 119 18.08 2.74 1.58
CA LYS A 119 16.87 2.55 2.39
C LYS A 119 17.22 1.88 3.71
N LEU A 120 16.49 2.19 4.78
CA LEU A 120 16.70 1.56 6.09
C LEU A 120 16.56 0.05 5.97
N SER A 121 17.57 -0.66 6.46
CA SER A 121 17.52 -2.10 6.68
C SER A 121 16.85 -2.42 8.02
N GLY A 122 16.35 -3.64 8.16
CA GLY A 122 15.83 -4.14 9.43
C GLY A 122 14.31 -4.00 9.62
N GLY A 123 13.89 -4.14 10.88
CA GLY A 123 12.51 -4.43 11.23
C GLY A 123 11.48 -3.41 10.77
N LYS A 124 11.83 -2.11 10.72
CA LYS A 124 10.93 -1.04 10.25
C LYS A 124 10.62 -1.15 8.75
N GLY A 125 11.64 -1.41 7.93
CA GLY A 125 11.46 -1.62 6.48
C GLY A 125 10.65 -2.89 6.19
N LEU A 126 10.91 -3.95 6.97
CA LEU A 126 10.14 -5.19 6.89
C LEU A 126 8.67 -4.95 7.29
N ALA A 127 8.42 -4.26 8.40
CA ALA A 127 7.07 -3.94 8.85
C ALA A 127 6.30 -3.05 7.85
N GLN A 128 6.98 -2.10 7.19
CA GLN A 128 6.38 -1.33 6.09
C GLN A 128 6.00 -2.21 4.89
N GLY A 129 6.88 -3.12 4.48
CA GLY A 129 6.56 -4.10 3.43
C GLY A 129 5.36 -4.97 3.80
N VAL A 130 5.29 -5.46 5.05
CA VAL A 130 4.17 -6.25 5.57
C VAL A 130 2.87 -5.43 5.58
N MET A 131 2.92 -4.18 6.03
CA MET A 131 1.77 -3.26 5.95
C MET A 131 1.28 -3.07 4.51
N ALA A 132 2.18 -2.91 3.54
CA ALA A 132 1.82 -2.75 2.14
C ALA A 132 1.14 -4.00 1.56
N VAL A 133 1.65 -5.21 1.85
CA VAL A 133 1.02 -6.47 1.41
C VAL A 133 -0.39 -6.62 1.96
N PHE A 134 -0.57 -6.40 3.27
CA PHE A 134 -1.91 -6.49 3.87
C PHE A 134 -2.84 -5.35 3.43
N GLY A 135 -2.30 -4.17 3.15
CA GLY A 135 -3.02 -3.07 2.52
C GLY A 135 -3.52 -3.41 1.12
N GLY A 136 -2.68 -4.04 0.30
CA GLY A 136 -3.07 -4.58 -1.01
C GLY A 136 -4.16 -5.64 -0.89
N LEU A 137 -4.06 -6.53 0.10
CA LEU A 137 -5.09 -7.54 0.39
C LEU A 137 -6.43 -6.89 0.79
N ALA A 138 -6.42 -5.90 1.68
CA ALA A 138 -7.62 -5.15 2.05
C ALA A 138 -8.22 -4.41 0.85
N PHE A 139 -7.36 -3.80 0.01
CA PHE A 139 -7.78 -3.11 -1.21
C PHE A 139 -8.42 -4.06 -2.22
N SER A 140 -7.92 -5.30 -2.34
CA SER A 140 -8.48 -6.31 -3.25
C SER A 140 -9.95 -6.64 -2.93
N ALA A 141 -10.39 -6.44 -1.68
CA ALA A 141 -11.78 -6.62 -1.30
C ALA A 141 -12.73 -5.62 -1.98
N LEU A 142 -12.23 -4.47 -2.44
CA LEU A 142 -13.00 -3.53 -3.24
C LEU A 142 -13.25 -4.05 -4.66
N ALA A 143 -12.40 -4.93 -5.20
CA ALA A 143 -12.56 -5.51 -6.54
C ALA A 143 -13.65 -6.59 -6.60
N VAL A 144 -13.79 -7.38 -5.53
CA VAL A 144 -14.72 -8.54 -5.45
C VAL A 144 -16.18 -8.19 -5.81
N PRO A 145 -16.79 -7.11 -5.29
CA PRO A 145 -18.14 -6.74 -5.67
C PRO A 145 -18.32 -6.45 -7.17
N PHE A 146 -17.35 -5.81 -7.81
CA PHE A 146 -17.40 -5.47 -9.24
C PHE A 146 -17.19 -6.70 -10.12
N LEU A 147 -16.29 -7.60 -9.72
CA LEU A 147 -16.09 -8.89 -10.37
C LEU A 147 -17.35 -9.77 -10.30
N ALA A 148 -17.97 -9.85 -9.12
CA ALA A 148 -19.14 -10.69 -8.88
C ALA A 148 -20.40 -10.16 -9.59
N THR A 149 -20.63 -8.84 -9.52
CA THR A 149 -21.88 -8.24 -10.04
C THR A 149 -21.78 -7.78 -11.49
N GLY A 150 -20.60 -7.39 -11.97
CA GLY A 150 -20.42 -6.78 -13.30
C GLY A 150 -21.05 -5.39 -13.45
N ILE A 151 -21.41 -4.75 -12.33
CA ILE A 151 -22.02 -3.43 -12.29
C ILE A 151 -20.92 -2.39 -12.18
N GLN A 152 -20.70 -1.60 -13.22
CA GLN A 152 -19.72 -0.51 -13.18
C GLN A 152 -20.34 0.73 -12.52
N PRO A 153 -19.64 1.37 -11.56
CA PRO A 153 -20.10 2.66 -11.06
C PRO A 153 -19.86 3.70 -12.17
N ARG A 154 -20.93 4.34 -12.65
CA ARG A 154 -20.86 5.45 -13.62
C ARG A 154 -20.26 6.68 -12.92
N TRP A 155 -18.95 6.66 -12.68
CA TRP A 155 -18.21 7.68 -11.94
C TRP A 155 -18.25 9.07 -12.62
N PHE A 156 -18.35 9.10 -13.95
CA PHE A 156 -18.39 10.31 -14.78
C PHE A 156 -19.79 10.93 -14.97
N GLY A 157 -20.84 10.38 -14.33
CA GLY A 157 -22.18 10.99 -14.33
C GLY A 157 -22.37 11.92 -13.14
N ARG A 158 -22.79 13.16 -13.38
CA ARG A 158 -23.21 14.14 -12.36
C ARG A 158 -24.52 13.62 -11.73
N GLY A 159 -24.46 12.99 -10.56
CA GLY A 159 -25.69 12.53 -9.89
C GLY A 159 -25.49 11.81 -8.55
N GLU A 160 -26.43 12.08 -7.66
CA GLU A 160 -26.65 11.67 -6.25
C GLU A 160 -26.73 10.14 -5.99
N ASN A 161 -26.39 9.29 -6.97
CA ASN A 161 -26.63 7.85 -6.93
C ASN A 161 -25.39 6.99 -6.60
N ARG A 162 -24.25 7.60 -6.26
CA ARG A 162 -22.99 6.87 -5.99
C ARG A 162 -23.09 5.91 -4.80
N THR A 163 -23.69 6.38 -3.71
CA THR A 163 -23.90 5.61 -2.47
C THR A 163 -24.89 4.47 -2.69
N ARG A 164 -25.95 4.69 -3.49
CA ARG A 164 -26.93 3.66 -3.86
C ARG A 164 -26.31 2.53 -4.67
N VAL A 165 -25.47 2.84 -5.67
CA VAL A 165 -24.80 1.80 -6.48
C VAL A 165 -23.82 0.99 -5.64
N LEU A 166 -23.05 1.63 -4.76
CA LEU A 166 -22.13 0.93 -3.85
C LEU A 166 -22.87 0.06 -2.83
N ALA A 167 -23.98 0.55 -2.28
CA ALA A 167 -24.85 -0.21 -1.40
C ALA A 167 -25.45 -1.42 -2.12
N MET A 168 -26.02 -1.24 -3.31
CA MET A 168 -26.59 -2.32 -4.14
C MET A 168 -25.56 -3.42 -4.43
N VAL A 169 -24.36 -3.04 -4.85
CA VAL A 169 -23.29 -3.97 -5.19
C VAL A 169 -22.81 -4.73 -3.93
N THR A 170 -22.78 -4.07 -2.77
CA THR A 170 -22.45 -4.69 -1.48
C THR A 170 -23.55 -5.62 -0.96
N PHE A 171 -24.81 -5.22 -1.06
CA PHE A 171 -25.96 -6.05 -0.68
C PHE A 171 -26.13 -7.24 -1.63
N GLY A 172 -25.85 -7.06 -2.93
CA GLY A 172 -25.96 -8.09 -3.95
C GLY A 172 -25.02 -9.28 -3.75
N ILE A 173 -23.91 -9.10 -3.01
CA ILE A 173 -22.97 -10.18 -2.66
C ILE A 173 -23.16 -10.69 -1.22
N LYS A 174 -24.02 -10.07 -0.41
CA LYS A 174 -24.25 -10.48 0.98
C LYS A 174 -24.87 -11.88 1.02
N GLY A 175 -24.24 -12.79 1.76
CA GLY A 175 -24.67 -14.20 1.85
C GLY A 175 -24.13 -15.11 0.73
N THR A 176 -23.39 -14.58 -0.25
CA THR A 176 -22.75 -15.36 -1.31
C THR A 176 -21.31 -15.75 -0.95
N THR A 177 -20.71 -16.69 -1.71
CA THR A 177 -19.27 -17.01 -1.61
C THR A 177 -18.41 -15.78 -1.86
N ALA A 178 -18.76 -14.92 -2.84
CA ALA A 178 -18.06 -13.67 -3.10
C ALA A 178 -18.11 -12.70 -1.90
N GLY A 179 -19.24 -12.63 -1.19
CA GLY A 179 -19.35 -11.86 0.05
C GLY A 179 -18.45 -12.40 1.17
N ARG A 180 -18.32 -13.72 1.30
CA ARG A 180 -17.41 -14.35 2.27
C ARG A 180 -15.95 -14.06 1.93
N VAL A 181 -15.55 -14.19 0.66
CA VAL A 181 -14.19 -13.89 0.19
C VAL A 181 -13.85 -12.43 0.44
N ARG A 182 -14.74 -11.49 0.10
CA ARG A 182 -14.56 -10.07 0.39
C ARG A 182 -14.30 -9.82 1.88
N ASN A 183 -15.14 -10.38 2.75
CA ASN A 183 -15.00 -10.18 4.20
C ASN A 183 -13.72 -10.82 4.73
N ALA A 184 -13.34 -12.00 4.25
CA ALA A 184 -12.08 -12.63 4.62
C ALA A 184 -10.87 -11.76 4.22
N LEU A 185 -10.85 -11.24 2.99
CA LEU A 185 -9.79 -10.35 2.51
C LEU A 185 -9.70 -9.05 3.34
N LEU A 186 -10.84 -8.44 3.68
CA LEU A 186 -10.87 -7.27 4.56
C LEU A 186 -10.37 -7.59 5.96
N LEU A 187 -10.83 -8.69 6.56
CA LEU A 187 -10.47 -9.05 7.94
C LEU A 187 -8.98 -9.40 8.03
N VAL A 188 -8.47 -10.23 7.12
CA VAL A 188 -7.06 -10.60 7.08
C VAL A 188 -6.20 -9.38 6.76
N GLY A 189 -6.61 -8.54 5.81
CA GLY A 189 -5.91 -7.32 5.44
C GLY A 189 -5.83 -6.31 6.59
N LEU A 190 -6.96 -6.00 7.23
CA LEU A 190 -6.98 -5.03 8.33
C LEU A 190 -6.29 -5.56 9.58
N ALA A 191 -6.49 -6.83 9.94
CA ALA A 191 -5.82 -7.44 11.08
C ALA A 191 -4.30 -7.47 10.86
N GLY A 192 -3.86 -7.88 9.67
CA GLY A 192 -2.44 -7.89 9.31
C GLY A 192 -1.82 -6.49 9.31
N MET A 193 -2.51 -5.48 8.78
CA MET A 193 -2.07 -4.08 8.87
C MET A 193 -1.94 -3.60 10.32
N LEU A 194 -2.92 -3.90 11.18
CA LEU A 194 -2.90 -3.50 12.59
C LEU A 194 -1.73 -4.13 13.35
N VAL A 195 -1.51 -5.43 13.18
CA VAL A 195 -0.37 -6.12 13.81
C VAL A 195 0.95 -5.53 13.32
N SER A 196 1.08 -5.31 12.01
CA SER A 196 2.31 -4.77 11.42
C SER A 196 2.58 -3.33 11.84
N TYR A 197 1.53 -2.51 11.97
CA TYR A 197 1.63 -1.16 12.50
C TYR A 197 2.09 -1.16 13.96
N PHE A 198 1.56 -2.07 14.77
CA PHE A 198 1.99 -2.21 16.16
C PHE A 198 3.47 -2.62 16.23
N THR A 199 3.89 -3.60 15.44
CA THR A 199 5.30 -3.99 15.34
C THR A 199 6.19 -2.83 14.91
N TYR A 200 5.78 -2.08 13.89
CA TYR A 200 6.47 -0.87 13.42
C TYR A 200 6.62 0.17 14.53
N ALA A 201 5.56 0.43 15.30
CA ALA A 201 5.57 1.41 16.39
C ALA A 201 6.41 0.97 17.59
N THR A 202 6.53 -0.33 17.84
CA THR A 202 7.34 -0.88 18.97
C THR A 202 8.82 -1.00 18.67
N MET A 203 9.23 -0.97 17.40
CA MET A 203 10.63 -0.93 17.01
C MET A 203 11.11 0.52 17.16
N SER A 204 11.72 0.87 18.30
CA SER A 204 12.39 2.17 18.50
C SER A 204 13.82 2.10 18.00
#